data_AF-A0A2T7VRX0-F1
#
_entry.id   AF-A0A2T7VRX0-F1
#
_cell.length_a   1.000
_cell.length_b   1.000
_cell.length_c   1.000
_cell.angle_alpha   90.00
_cell.angle_beta   90.00
_cell.angle_gamma   90.00
#
_symmetry.space_group_name_H-M   'P 1'
#
loop_
_entity.id
_entity.type
_entity.pdbx_description
1 polymer ?
#
loop_
_entity_poly.entity_id
_entity_poly.type
_entity_poly.pdbx_seq_one_letter_code
_entity_poly.pdbx_strand_id
1 'polypeptide(L)' 'MIAAAVVALDWGRRDTGWAMALFCLSAIAWITGAVLMRDWALGSQNVVLLGIDLLGVYRYLIRSPEPAED' A
#
# COMPACT_ATOMS: atom_id res chain seq x y z
N MET A 1 3.39 -14.59 4.52
CA MET A 1 3.66 -15.04 3.14
C MET A 1 2.39 -15.45 2.39
N ILE A 2 1.40 -16.09 3.04
CA ILE A 2 0.12 -16.45 2.40
C ILE A 2 -0.76 -15.22 2.12
N ALA A 3 -0.77 -14.22 3.01
CA ALA A 3 -1.55 -12.98 2.81
C ALA A 3 -1.14 -12.18 1.55
N ALA A 4 0.16 -12.13 1.24
CA ALA A 4 0.66 -11.49 0.02
C ALA A 4 0.28 -12.27 -1.24
N ALA A 5 0.21 -13.61 -1.16
CA ALA A 5 -0.27 -14.45 -2.25
C ALA A 5 -1.79 -14.30 -2.47
N VAL A 6 -2.57 -14.08 -1.41
CA VAL A 6 -4.02 -13.81 -1.48
C VAL A 6 -4.33 -12.41 -2.05
N VAL A 7 -3.49 -11.41 -1.73
CA VAL A 7 -3.56 -10.06 -2.34
C VAL A 7 -3.16 -10.06 -3.82
N ALA A 8 -2.25 -10.97 -4.21
CA ALA A 8 -1.91 -11.22 -5.61
C ALA A 8 -2.93 -12.10 -6.35
N LEU A 9 -3.74 -12.90 -5.63
CA LEU A 9 -4.83 -13.72 -6.16
C LEU A 9 -6.06 -12.84 -6.44
N ASP A 10 -5.98 -12.06 -7.52
CA ASP A 10 -7.09 -11.74 -8.42
C ASP A 10 -8.54 -11.86 -7.88
N TRP A 11 -9.01 -10.86 -7.10
CA TRP A 11 -10.47 -10.67 -6.89
C TRP A 11 -10.99 -9.31 -7.40
N GLY A 12 -10.14 -8.51 -8.04
CA GLY A 12 -10.56 -7.26 -8.65
C GLY A 12 -9.53 -6.18 -8.43
N ARG A 13 -8.87 -5.78 -9.52
CA ARG A 13 -7.82 -4.75 -9.53
C ARG A 13 -8.21 -3.45 -8.79
N ARG A 14 -9.51 -3.15 -8.69
CA ARG A 14 -10.04 -1.97 -7.98
C ARG A 14 -10.11 -2.17 -6.46
N ASP A 15 -10.56 -3.33 -5.99
CA ASP A 15 -10.73 -3.60 -4.56
C ASP A 15 -9.36 -3.76 -3.87
N THR A 16 -8.40 -4.38 -4.54
CA THR A 16 -7.01 -4.46 -4.08
C THR A 16 -6.37 -3.06 -3.99
N GLY A 17 -6.66 -2.16 -4.94
CA GLY A 17 -6.17 -0.78 -4.91
C GLY A 17 -6.73 0.03 -3.73
N TRP A 18 -8.03 -0.12 -3.44
CA TRP A 18 -8.66 0.52 -2.28
C TRP A 18 -8.17 -0.03 -0.93
N ALA A 19 -7.95 -1.34 -0.83
CA ALA A 19 -7.33 -1.94 0.35
C ALA A 19 -5.93 -1.37 0.60
N MET A 20 -5.11 -1.21 -0.45
CA MET A 20 -3.78 -0.64 -0.35
C MET A 20 -3.80 0.85 0.05
N ALA A 21 -4.78 1.61 -0.43
CA ALA A 21 -4.97 3.00 0.01
C ALA A 21 -5.34 3.10 1.51
N LEU A 22 -6.12 2.15 2.02
CA LEU A 22 -6.42 2.06 3.46
C LEU A 22 -5.18 1.71 4.27
N PHE A 23 -4.31 0.81 3.75
CA PHE A 23 -3.01 0.50 4.36
C PHE A 23 -2.09 1.73 4.41
N CYS A 24 -2.01 2.52 3.34
CA CYS A 24 -1.29 3.80 3.34
C CYS A 24 -1.78 4.73 4.46
N LEU A 25 -3.10 4.87 4.62
CA LEU A 25 -3.67 5.73 5.67
C LEU A 25 -3.30 5.23 7.08
N SER A 26 -3.35 3.92 7.29
CA SER A 26 -2.91 3.28 8.54
C SER A 26 -1.42 3.51 8.81
N ALA A 27 -0.57 3.34 7.80
CA ALA A 27 0.87 3.59 7.92
C ALA A 27 1.17 5.05 8.29
N ILE A 28 0.45 6.03 7.72
CA ILE A 28 0.59 7.45 8.10
C ILE A 28 0.23 7.67 9.58
N ALA A 29 -0.84 7.04 10.07
CA ALA A 29 -1.22 7.12 11.48
C ALA A 29 -0.13 6.54 12.40
N TRP A 30 0.45 5.40 12.02
CA TRP A 30 1.54 4.77 12.76
C TRP A 30 2.85 5.57 12.72
N ILE A 31 3.19 6.15 11.56
CA ILE A 31 4.35 7.06 11.43
C ILE A 31 4.15 8.28 12.32
N THR A 32 2.96 8.87 12.33
CA THR A 32 2.64 10.04 13.17
C THR A 32 2.78 9.69 14.65
N GLY A 33 2.24 8.53 15.07
CA GLY A 33 2.41 8.02 16.44
C GLY A 33 3.88 7.78 16.82
N ALA A 34 4.66 7.21 15.90
CA ALA A 34 6.10 6.97 16.09
C ALA A 34 6.88 8.28 16.27
N VAL A 35 6.54 9.32 15.50
CA VAL A 35 7.13 10.66 15.63
C VAL A 35 6.80 11.27 17.00
N LEU A 36 5.55 11.15 17.46
CA LEU A 36 5.13 11.64 18.79
C LEU A 36 5.85 10.92 19.93
N MET A 37 6.04 9.60 19.82
CA MET A 37 6.74 8.80 20.84
C MET A 37 8.27 8.81 20.69
N ARG A 38 8.81 9.48 19.67
CA ARG A 38 10.24 9.45 19.30
C ARG A 38 10.78 8.02 19.08
N ASP A 39 9.91 7.12 18.66
CA ASP A 39 10.26 5.72 18.37
C ASP A 39 10.65 5.58 16.89
N TRP A 40 11.95 5.75 16.64
CA TRP A 40 12.52 5.67 15.29
C TRP A 40 12.49 4.23 14.72
N ALA A 41 12.44 3.21 15.58
CA ALA A 41 12.35 1.82 15.13
C ALA A 41 10.97 1.51 14.58
N LEU A 42 9.91 2.00 15.24
CA LEU A 42 8.54 1.89 14.76
C LEU A 42 8.30 2.73 13.50
N GLY A 43 8.83 3.97 13.47
CA GLY A 43 8.64 4.89 12.36
C GLY A 43 9.30 4.44 11.06
N SER A 44 10.55 3.97 11.12
CA SER A 44 11.28 3.51 9.93
C SER A 44 10.64 2.29 9.25
N GLN A 45 10.11 1.34 10.03
CA GLN A 45 9.38 0.19 9.51
C GLN A 45 8.09 0.59 8.78
N ASN A 46 7.31 1.49 9.37
CA ASN A 46 6.06 1.96 8.76
C ASN A 46 6.32 2.85 7.52
N VAL A 47 7.45 3.56 7.47
CA VAL A 47 7.88 4.30 6.26
C VAL A 47 8.18 3.35 5.09
N VAL A 48 8.87 2.23 5.34
CA VAL A 48 9.14 1.23 4.30
C VAL A 48 7.84 0.59 3.80
N LEU A 49 6.93 0.23 4.72
CA LEU A 49 5.61 -0.29 4.39
C LEU A 49 4.80 0.72 3.55
N LEU A 50 4.78 2.00 3.96
CA LEU A 50 4.13 3.07 3.21
C LEU A 50 4.65 3.16 1.76
N GLY A 51 5.97 3.01 1.56
CA GLY A 51 6.58 2.99 0.23
C GLY A 51 6.09 1.82 -0.64
N ILE A 52 5.95 0.62 -0.06
CA ILE A 52 5.42 -0.56 -0.75
C ILE A 52 3.93 -0.39 -1.06
N ASP A 53 3.15 0.13 -0.10
CA ASP A 53 1.73 0.39 -0.28
C ASP A 53 1.48 1.42 -1.39
N LEU A 54 2.26 2.51 -1.42
CA LEU A 54 2.23 3.51 -2.50
C LEU A 54 2.57 2.91 -3.86
N LEU A 55 3.58 2.04 -3.95
CA LEU A 55 3.91 1.34 -5.19
C LEU A 55 2.80 0.38 -5.64
N GLY A 56 2.14 -0.28 -4.68
CA GLY A 56 0.95 -1.10 -4.93
C GLY A 56 -0.22 -0.28 -5.46
N VAL A 57 -0.55 0.84 -4.80
CA VAL A 57 -1.58 1.79 -5.26
C VAL A 57 -1.24 2.32 -6.65
N TYR A 58 0.00 2.73 -6.89
CA TYR A 58 0.43 3.24 -8.20
C TYR A 58 0.28 2.19 -9.30
N ARG A 59 0.66 0.93 -9.03
CA ARG A 59 0.55 -0.16 -10.00
C ARG A 59 -0.90 -0.58 -10.27
N TYR A 60 -1.78 -0.57 -9.27
CA TYR A 60 -3.16 -1.06 -9.40
C TYR A 60 -4.17 0.03 -9.79
N LEU A 61 -4.03 1.26 -9.28
CA LEU A 61 -4.96 2.35 -9.49
C LEU A 61 -4.55 3.28 -10.65
N ILE A 62 -3.24 3.54 -10.82
CA ILE A 62 -2.73 4.52 -11.80
C ILE A 62 -2.33 3.85 -13.11
N ARG A 63 -1.73 2.66 -13.07
CA ARG A 63 -1.42 1.89 -14.29
C ARG A 63 -2.66 1.12 -14.77
N SER A 64 -3.58 1.83 -15.41
CA SER A 64 -4.41 1.20 -16.44
C SER A 64 -3.47 0.72 -17.56
N PRO A 65 -3.54 -0.53 -18.04
CA PRO A 65 -3.05 -0.77 -19.39
C PRO A 65 -3.84 0.19 -20.27
N GLU A 66 -3.15 1.01 -21.06
CA GLU A 66 -3.77 1.63 -22.22
C GLU A 66 -4.65 0.56 -22.88
N PRO A 67 -5.91 0.88 -23.24
CA PRO A 67 -6.58 0.03 -24.21
C PRO A 67 -5.64 0.02 -25.41
N ALA A 68 -5.04 -1.14 -25.68
CA ALA A 68 -4.38 -1.35 -26.95
C ALA A 68 -5.50 -1.12 -27.98
N GLU A 69 -5.42 0.03 -28.61
CA GLU A 69 -6.33 0.52 -29.64
C GLU A 69 -6.34 -0.53 -30.76
N ASP A 70 -7.53 -1.10 -30.97
CA ASP A 70 -8.09 -1.80 -32.14
C ASP A 70 -7.29 -2.92 -32.84
#